data_AF-A0A7J9TJB1-F1
#
_entry.id   AF-A0A7J9TJB1-F1
#
_cell.length_a   1.000
_cell.length_b   1.000
_cell.length_c   1.000
_cell.angle_alpha   90.00
_cell.angle_beta   90.00
_cell.angle_gamma   90.00
#
_symmetry.space_group_name_H-M   'P 1'
#
loop_
_entity.id
_entity.type
_entity.pdbx_description
1 polymer ?
#
loop_
_entity_poly.entity_id
_entity_poly.type
_entity_poly.pdbx_seq_one_letter_code
_entity_poly.pdbx_strand_id
1 'polypeptide(L)'
;MNNNKSSISKARDYDEIGEFWDIHELTDHWDETRPAEFEVDIQSELIYYAVDNELSDKIQASARHRGISPDTLVNLWLQEKLQEQSS
;
A
#
# COMPACT_ATOMS: atom_id res chain seq x y z
N MET A 1 12.58 2.89 38.64
CA MET A 1 13.51 3.13 37.51
C MET A 1 12.66 3.09 36.24
N ASN A 2 12.76 4.10 35.37
CA ASN A 2 11.86 4.28 34.21
C ASN A 2 12.07 3.18 33.17
N ASN A 3 11.10 2.27 33.04
CA ASN A 3 11.13 1.11 32.16
C ASN A 3 10.54 1.41 30.75
N ASN A 4 10.72 2.62 30.22
CA ASN A 4 10.14 3.00 28.92
C ASN A 4 11.12 2.79 27.75
N LYS A 5 12.00 1.78 27.84
CA LYS A 5 12.98 1.48 26.79
C LYS A 5 12.74 0.10 26.20
N SER A 6 12.98 -0.04 24.91
CA SER A 6 12.94 -1.33 24.21
C SER A 6 14.00 -2.30 24.76
N SER A 7 13.76 -3.60 24.57
CA SER A 7 14.62 -4.67 25.11
C SER A 7 15.99 -4.77 24.42
N ILE A 8 16.01 -4.69 23.09
CA ILE A 8 17.23 -4.85 22.27
C ILE A 8 17.85 -3.48 21.99
N SER A 9 17.15 -2.61 21.25
CA SER A 9 17.68 -1.30 20.82
C SER A 9 17.85 -0.27 21.94
N LYS A 10 17.28 -0.51 23.13
CA LYS A 10 17.23 0.44 24.28
C LYS A 10 16.65 1.83 23.93
N ALA A 11 15.94 1.92 22.82
CA ALA A 11 15.25 3.08 22.30
C ALA A 11 14.01 3.43 23.11
N ARG A 12 13.58 4.69 23.07
CA ARG A 12 12.48 5.26 23.87
C ARG A 12 11.18 5.45 23.09
N ASP A 13 11.26 5.48 21.76
CA ASP A 13 10.13 5.61 20.84
C ASP A 13 10.37 4.79 19.57
N TYR A 14 9.38 4.77 18.67
CA TYR A 14 9.43 3.96 17.45
C TYR A 14 10.44 4.46 16.42
N ASP A 15 10.68 5.77 16.35
CA ASP A 15 11.63 6.35 15.40
C ASP A 15 13.06 5.93 15.80
N GLU A 16 13.40 6.03 17.09
CA GLU A 16 14.68 5.55 17.63
C GLU A 16 14.87 4.03 17.48
N ILE A 17 13.78 3.24 17.48
CA ILE A 17 13.85 1.79 17.19
C ILE A 17 14.22 1.57 15.72
N GLY A 18 13.62 2.33 14.80
CA GLY A 18 13.93 2.27 13.37
C GLY A 18 15.38 2.61 13.08
N GLU A 19 15.86 3.74 13.60
CA GLU A 19 17.26 4.18 13.43
C GLU A 19 18.28 3.14 13.90
N PHE A 20 17.97 2.40 14.97
CA PHE A 20 18.80 1.29 15.41
C PHE A 20 18.83 0.17 14.36
N TRP A 21 17.68 -0.30 13.88
CA TRP A 21 17.61 -1.42 12.94
C TRP A 21 18.05 -1.07 11.51
N ASP A 22 18.10 0.21 11.13
CA ASP A 22 18.63 0.65 9.83
C ASP A 22 20.11 0.28 9.63
N ILE A 23 20.87 0.09 10.71
CA ILE A 23 22.31 -0.23 10.68
C ILE A 23 22.67 -1.54 11.39
N HIS A 24 21.68 -2.28 11.91
CA HIS A 24 21.90 -3.57 12.60
C HIS A 24 21.11 -4.68 11.90
N GLU A 25 21.77 -5.81 11.70
CA GLU A 25 21.13 -6.98 11.11
C GLU A 25 20.31 -7.75 12.17
N LEU A 26 19.08 -8.17 11.82
CA LEU A 26 18.24 -8.97 12.71
C LEU A 26 18.92 -10.29 13.10
N THR A 27 19.71 -10.86 12.21
CA THR A 27 20.41 -12.14 12.43
C THR A 27 21.38 -12.10 13.60
N ASP A 28 21.95 -10.93 13.91
CA ASP A 28 22.90 -10.77 15.02
C ASP A 28 22.21 -10.89 16.38
N HIS A 29 20.88 -10.77 16.41
CA HIS A 29 20.04 -10.84 17.61
C HIS A 29 19.08 -12.03 17.57
N TRP A 30 19.31 -13.02 16.70
CA TRP A 30 18.36 -14.11 16.47
C TRP A 30 18.00 -14.86 17.75
N ASP A 31 18.98 -15.13 18.61
CA ASP A 31 18.81 -15.80 19.92
C ASP A 31 18.06 -14.95 20.96
N GLU A 32 17.96 -13.63 20.74
CA GLU A 32 17.22 -12.68 21.59
C GLU A 32 15.82 -12.39 21.04
N THR A 33 15.50 -12.89 19.85
CA THR A 33 14.20 -12.71 19.20
C THR A 33 13.36 -13.98 19.19
N ARG A 34 12.10 -13.84 18.81
CA ARG A 34 11.19 -14.97 18.61
C ARG A 34 10.35 -14.73 17.36
N PRO A 35 9.94 -15.78 16.64
CA PRO A 35 8.99 -15.65 15.55
C PRO A 35 7.73 -14.93 16.02
N ALA A 36 7.27 -13.96 15.23
CA ALA A 36 6.02 -13.25 15.45
C ALA A 36 5.08 -13.55 14.29
N GLU A 37 3.89 -14.06 14.60
CA GLU A 37 2.80 -14.18 13.62
C GLU A 37 2.02 -12.86 13.60
N PHE A 38 1.84 -12.29 12.41
CA PHE A 38 1.03 -11.10 12.19
C PHE A 38 0.31 -11.21 10.85
N GLU A 39 -0.86 -10.59 10.78
CA GLU A 39 -1.67 -10.52 9.58
C GLU A 39 -1.65 -9.08 9.06
N VAL A 40 -1.32 -8.90 7.78
CA VAL A 40 -1.35 -7.59 7.13
C VAL A 40 -2.51 -7.59 6.16
N ASP A 41 -3.51 -6.77 6.43
CA ASP A 41 -4.59 -6.50 5.50
C ASP A 41 -4.26 -5.24 4.71
N ILE A 42 -3.59 -5.41 3.55
CA ILE A 42 -3.32 -4.31 2.64
C ILE A 42 -4.61 -4.01 1.87
N GLN A 43 -5.50 -3.24 2.49
CA GLN A 43 -6.71 -2.79 1.81
C GLN A 43 -6.35 -1.71 0.80
N SER A 44 -6.59 -2.00 -0.48
CA SER A 44 -6.61 -0.95 -1.50
C SER A 44 -7.85 -0.10 -1.27
N GLU A 45 -7.69 1.21 -1.10
CA GLU A 45 -8.84 2.12 -1.01
C GLU A 45 -9.59 2.12 -2.35
N LEU A 46 -10.83 1.62 -2.34
CA LEU A 46 -11.71 1.62 -3.51
C LEU A 46 -12.64 2.84 -3.43
N ILE A 47 -12.51 3.73 -4.41
CA ILE A 47 -13.42 4.87 -4.57
C ILE A 47 -14.37 4.57 -5.73
N TYR A 48 -15.67 4.61 -5.46
CA TYR A 48 -16.71 4.34 -6.44
C TYR A 48 -17.31 5.63 -6.98
N TYR A 49 -17.39 5.74 -8.30
CA TYR A 49 -18.11 6.80 -9.01
C TYR A 49 -19.29 6.19 -9.75
N ALA A 50 -20.46 6.82 -9.62
CA ALA A 50 -21.63 6.42 -10.39
C ALA A 50 -21.37 6.72 -11.88
N VAL A 51 -21.64 5.72 -12.73
CA VAL A 51 -21.60 5.84 -14.19
C VAL A 51 -22.95 5.40 -14.76
N ASP A 52 -23.32 6.01 -15.88
CA ASP A 52 -24.52 5.60 -16.60
C ASP A 52 -24.41 4.12 -17.06
N ASN A 53 -25.53 3.40 -17.08
CA ASN A 53 -25.55 1.99 -17.44
C ASN A 53 -25.06 1.74 -18.87
N GLU A 54 -25.51 2.54 -19.85
CA GLU A 54 -25.09 2.36 -21.23
C GLU A 54 -23.60 2.69 -21.41
N LEU A 55 -23.08 3.63 -20.62
CA LEU A 55 -21.66 3.94 -20.58
C LEU A 55 -20.86 2.78 -19.99
N SER A 56 -21.34 2.20 -18.89
CA SER A 56 -20.72 1.02 -18.26
C SER A 56 -20.59 -0.15 -19.25
N ASP A 57 -21.65 -0.42 -20.03
CA ASP A 57 -21.63 -1.47 -21.04
C ASP A 57 -20.56 -1.22 -22.12
N LYS A 58 -20.42 0.03 -22.56
CA LYS A 58 -19.39 0.42 -23.54
C LYS A 58 -17.98 0.30 -22.96
N ILE A 59 -17.78 0.69 -21.71
CA ILE A 59 -16.50 0.53 -20.99
C ILE A 59 -16.13 -0.95 -20.92
N GLN A 60 -17.07 -1.81 -20.51
CA GLN A 60 -16.83 -3.24 -20.39
C GLN A 60 -16.48 -3.88 -21.75
N ALA A 61 -17.21 -3.54 -22.81
CA ALA A 61 -16.91 -4.03 -24.15
C ALA A 61 -15.51 -3.60 -24.62
N SER A 62 -15.15 -2.34 -24.36
CA SER A 62 -13.85 -1.78 -24.72
C SER A 62 -12.70 -2.41 -23.94
N ALA A 63 -12.90 -2.63 -22.64
CA ALA A 63 -11.91 -3.25 -21.76
C ALA A 63 -11.65 -4.70 -22.17
N ARG A 64 -12.72 -5.46 -22.46
CA ARG A 64 -12.63 -6.83 -22.98
C ARG A 64 -11.86 -6.90 -24.30
N HIS A 65 -12.15 -6.00 -25.25
CA HIS A 65 -11.42 -5.95 -26.51
C HIS A 65 -9.92 -5.66 -26.31
N ARG A 66 -9.56 -4.92 -25.25
CA ARG A 66 -8.17 -4.59 -24.90
C ARG A 66 -7.50 -5.62 -23.98
N GLY A 67 -8.23 -6.63 -23.51
CA GLY A 67 -7.72 -7.65 -22.60
C GLY A 67 -7.39 -7.13 -21.19
N ILE A 68 -8.01 -6.03 -20.77
CA ILE A 68 -7.81 -5.42 -19.44
C ILE A 68 -9.14 -5.32 -18.69
N SER A 69 -9.08 -5.03 -17.39
CA SER A 69 -10.28 -4.85 -16.57
C SER A 69 -10.95 -3.49 -16.85
N PRO A 70 -12.28 -3.36 -16.65
CA PRO A 70 -12.99 -2.09 -16.76
C PRO A 70 -12.43 -1.00 -15.85
N ASP A 71 -12.05 -1.34 -14.60
CA ASP A 71 -11.43 -0.41 -13.65
C ASP A 71 -10.08 0.13 -14.18
N THR A 72 -9.23 -0.74 -14.73
CA THR A 72 -7.95 -0.33 -15.30
C THR A 72 -8.16 0.60 -16.49
N LEU A 73 -9.10 0.27 -17.39
CA LEU A 73 -9.41 1.12 -18.53
C LEU A 73 -9.90 2.50 -18.10
N VAL A 74 -10.82 2.56 -17.13
CA VAL A 74 -11.36 3.83 -16.61
C VAL A 74 -10.26 4.66 -15.97
N ASN A 75 -9.39 4.05 -15.15
CA ASN A 75 -8.28 4.75 -14.52
C ASN A 75 -7.31 5.36 -15.54
N LEU A 76 -6.95 4.60 -16.59
CA LEU A 76 -6.09 5.10 -17.67
C LEU A 76 -6.72 6.31 -18.38
N TRP A 77 -8.00 6.22 -18.76
CA TRP A 77 -8.70 7.32 -19.41
C TRP A 77 -8.82 8.56 -18.53
N LEU A 78 -9.10 8.39 -17.22
CA LEU A 78 -9.17 9.51 -16.29
C LEU A 78 -7.81 10.18 -16.13
N GLN A 79 -6.72 9.42 -16.04
CA GLN A 79 -5.35 9.95 -15.97
C GLN A 79 -5.00 10.75 -17.22
N GLU A 80 -5.25 10.21 -18.41
CA GLU A 80 -5.04 10.90 -19.69
C GLU A 80 -5.83 12.23 -19.71
N LYS A 81 -7.11 12.20 -19.35
CA LYS A 81 -7.98 13.39 -19.35
C LYS A 81 -7.56 14.46 -18.35
N LEU A 82 -7.13 14.06 -17.16
CA LEU A 82 -6.64 15.01 -16.15
C LEU A 82 -5.30 15.63 -16.56
N GLN A 83 -4.44 14.87 -17.22
CA GLN A 83 -3.18 15.37 -17.75
C GLN A 83 -3.40 16.41 -18.87
N GLU A 84 -4.36 16.16 -19.77
CA GLU A 84 -4.77 17.11 -20.82
C GLU A 84 -5.30 18.43 -20.23
N GLN A 85 -6.02 18.39 -19.10
CA GLN A 85 -6.59 19.59 -18.44
C GLN A 85 -5.55 20.40 -17.66
N SER A 86 -4.44 19.77 -17.28
CA SER A 86 -3.38 20.39 -16.47
C SER A 86 -2.28 21.02 -17.34
N SER A 87 -2.37 20.89 -18.66
CA SER A 87 -1.43 21.44 -19.66
C SER A 87 -2.02 22.66 -20.35
#